data_AF-A0A959SWS9-F1
#
_entry.id   AF-A0A959SWS9-F1
#
_cell.length_a   1.000
_cell.length_b   1.000
_cell.length_c   1.000
_cell.angle_alpha   90.00
_cell.angle_beta   90.00
_cell.angle_gamma   90.00
#
_symmetry.space_group_name_H-M   'P 1'
#
loop_
_entity.id
_entity.type
_entity.pdbx_description
1 polymer ?
#
loop_
_entity_poly.entity_id
_entity_poly.type
_entity_poly.pdbx_seq_one_letter_code
_entity_poly.pdbx_strand_id
1 'polypeptide(L)'
;MHNTRAHNTICHFICLWVTFIISATAFAQTKGTFQKIKDGILVFPSAELADGAKVVRLIVVNDKVIRVTASPKEEIAAKEELVVTNTQGAGSWEILEKTDFIQLSTSQLIARVSLNTGAASFYDKNGTQILAERNDGGRSIREVVLEGTPLCQLEQTFETTPGDFYFGLGQHQDDEWNYMGKQVVLFQNNTEVGIPFLVSTKNYGILWNNYSYTKVGDTRSYQPLSSLILFDKHNDQGWLTATYYNDRNDPNTILYEKAESDPDYPYLNDTKTKLPADFNIQNGMIIWEGSITSSAEGEHTLR
;
A
#
# COMPACT_ATOMS: atom_id res chain seq x y z
N MET A 1 -60.84 44.59 -61.49
CA MET A 1 -60.64 43.22 -60.98
C MET A 1 -59.31 43.18 -60.25
N HIS A 2 -59.34 42.67 -59.00
CA HIS A 2 -58.24 42.64 -58.02
C HIS A 2 -56.89 42.15 -58.56
N ASN A 3 -55.77 42.73 -58.10
CA ASN A 3 -55.00 42.11 -57.00
C ASN A 3 -53.88 43.01 -56.46
N THR A 4 -53.76 43.00 -55.14
CA THR A 4 -52.79 43.64 -54.26
C THR A 4 -51.45 42.88 -54.25
N ARG A 5 -50.32 43.58 -54.09
CA ARG A 5 -49.06 42.98 -53.63
C ARG A 5 -48.39 43.89 -52.59
N ALA A 6 -48.11 43.30 -51.44
CA ALA A 6 -47.60 43.91 -50.23
C ALA A 6 -46.10 44.27 -50.32
N HIS A 7 -45.72 45.34 -49.61
CA HIS A 7 -44.34 45.66 -49.26
C HIS A 7 -44.02 45.09 -47.87
N ASN A 8 -42.88 44.41 -47.75
CA ASN A 8 -42.31 43.98 -46.48
C ASN A 8 -40.96 44.68 -46.27
N THR A 9 -40.87 45.42 -45.18
CA THR A 9 -39.69 46.16 -44.71
C THR A 9 -38.89 45.27 -43.76
N ILE A 10 -37.59 45.06 -44.01
CA ILE A 10 -36.71 44.27 -43.14
C ILE A 10 -35.89 45.22 -42.26
N CYS A 11 -36.07 45.11 -40.94
CA CYS A 11 -35.35 45.85 -39.90
C CYS A 11 -34.08 45.05 -39.50
N HIS A 12 -32.91 45.68 -39.51
CA HIS A 12 -31.65 45.06 -39.07
C HIS A 12 -31.39 45.35 -37.58
N PHE A 13 -31.31 44.30 -36.76
CA PHE A 13 -30.82 44.36 -35.37
C PHE A 13 -29.31 44.08 -35.36
N ILE A 14 -28.53 44.99 -34.77
CA ILE A 14 -27.09 44.84 -34.53
C ILE A 14 -26.91 44.28 -33.11
N CYS A 15 -26.28 43.11 -32.98
CA CYS A 15 -25.98 42.47 -31.71
C CYS A 15 -24.49 42.68 -31.37
N LEU A 16 -24.19 43.44 -30.31
CA LEU A 16 -22.84 43.68 -29.80
C LEU A 16 -22.45 42.54 -28.84
N TRP A 17 -21.41 41.78 -29.19
CA TRP A 17 -20.79 40.78 -28.31
C TRP A 17 -19.70 41.43 -27.45
N VAL A 18 -19.91 41.49 -26.15
CA VAL A 18 -18.88 41.85 -25.16
C VAL A 18 -18.12 40.58 -24.77
N THR A 19 -16.84 40.52 -25.10
CA THR A 19 -15.98 39.37 -24.77
C THR A 19 -15.34 39.62 -23.39
N PHE A 20 -15.71 38.82 -22.39
CA PHE A 20 -15.11 38.84 -21.05
C PHE A 20 -13.79 38.05 -21.11
N ILE A 21 -12.64 38.73 -20.97
CA ILE A 21 -11.34 38.07 -20.85
C ILE A 21 -11.19 37.63 -19.38
N ILE A 22 -11.35 36.34 -19.13
CA ILE A 22 -11.01 35.72 -17.84
C ILE A 22 -9.49 35.50 -17.85
N SER A 23 -8.74 36.36 -17.16
CA SER A 23 -7.32 36.13 -16.91
C SER A 23 -7.18 34.98 -15.92
N ALA A 24 -6.85 33.78 -16.44
CA ALA A 24 -6.41 32.67 -15.61
C ALA A 24 -5.01 32.98 -15.07
N THR A 25 -4.92 33.34 -13.80
CA THR A 25 -3.65 33.34 -13.08
C THR A 25 -3.21 31.88 -12.92
N ALA A 26 -2.26 31.44 -13.75
CA ALA A 26 -1.55 30.19 -13.52
C ALA A 26 -0.79 30.32 -12.19
N PHE A 27 -1.23 29.61 -11.16
CA PHE A 27 -0.41 29.41 -9.97
C PHE A 27 0.84 28.64 -10.41
N ALA A 28 2.00 29.32 -10.42
CA ALA A 28 3.27 28.66 -10.66
C ALA A 28 3.53 27.73 -9.48
N GLN A 29 3.42 26.43 -9.70
CA GLN A 29 3.73 25.44 -8.69
C GLN A 29 5.19 25.62 -8.25
N THR A 30 5.39 25.80 -6.95
CA THR A 30 6.73 26.02 -6.41
C THR A 30 7.48 24.69 -6.43
N LYS A 31 8.37 24.56 -7.40
CA LYS A 31 9.20 23.36 -7.57
C LYS A 31 10.10 23.14 -6.36
N GLY A 32 10.27 21.88 -5.95
CA GLY A 32 11.12 21.55 -4.83
C GLY A 32 12.60 21.85 -5.08
N THR A 33 13.37 21.82 -4.00
CA THR A 33 14.80 22.14 -3.98
C THR A 33 15.61 20.93 -3.52
N PHE A 34 16.94 21.02 -3.61
CA PHE A 34 17.81 19.97 -3.10
C PHE A 34 19.11 20.55 -2.53
N GLN A 35 19.78 19.75 -1.71
CA GLN A 35 21.09 20.05 -1.14
C GLN A 35 21.98 18.82 -1.26
N LYS A 36 23.20 19.01 -1.78
CA LYS A 36 24.24 17.97 -1.74
C LYS A 36 24.82 17.85 -0.33
N ILE A 37 24.99 16.62 0.14
CA ILE A 37 25.69 16.28 1.38
C ILE A 37 26.88 15.36 1.07
N LYS A 38 27.72 15.10 2.08
CA LYS A 38 28.97 14.34 1.94
C LYS A 38 28.78 12.99 1.24
N ASP A 39 27.69 12.29 1.58
CA ASP A 39 27.46 10.89 1.20
C ASP A 39 26.17 10.73 0.36
N GLY A 40 25.63 11.83 -0.19
CA GLY A 40 24.38 11.78 -0.95
C GLY A 40 23.68 13.14 -1.11
N ILE A 41 22.35 13.16 -1.08
CA ILE A 41 21.54 14.38 -1.23
C ILE A 41 20.34 14.41 -0.28
N LEU A 42 19.88 15.63 -0.01
CA LEU A 42 18.57 15.95 0.56
C LEU A 42 17.71 16.60 -0.53
N VAL A 43 16.47 16.16 -0.68
CA VAL A 43 15.47 16.79 -1.55
C VAL A 43 14.33 17.29 -0.69
N PHE A 44 13.93 18.53 -0.91
CA PHE A 44 12.79 19.19 -0.28
C PHE A 44 11.70 19.32 -1.34
N PRO A 45 10.81 18.31 -1.48
CA PRO A 45 9.79 18.27 -2.52
C PRO A 45 8.76 19.40 -2.37
N SER A 46 7.94 19.60 -3.41
CA SER A 46 6.84 20.55 -3.36
C SER A 46 5.82 20.12 -2.30
N ALA A 47 5.50 21.02 -1.36
CA ALA A 47 4.64 20.69 -0.21
C ALA A 47 3.27 20.12 -0.60
N GLU A 48 2.75 20.48 -1.77
CA GLU A 48 1.45 20.01 -2.29
C GLU A 48 1.49 18.56 -2.79
N LEU A 49 2.66 18.08 -3.21
CA LEU A 49 2.83 16.79 -3.90
C LEU A 49 3.71 15.80 -3.13
N ALA A 50 4.13 16.16 -1.91
CA ALA A 50 5.13 15.41 -1.18
C ALA A 50 4.57 14.29 -0.27
N ASP A 51 3.25 14.07 -0.26
CA ASP A 51 2.61 12.97 0.45
C ASP A 51 3.02 12.88 1.95
N GLY A 52 3.13 14.05 2.58
CA GLY A 52 3.52 14.19 3.99
C GLY A 52 5.03 14.22 4.25
N ALA A 53 5.89 14.02 3.26
CA ALA A 53 7.33 14.19 3.40
C ALA A 53 7.75 15.67 3.24
N LYS A 54 8.50 16.23 4.18
CA LYS A 54 9.15 17.55 4.02
C LYS A 54 10.58 17.45 3.49
N VAL A 55 11.21 16.30 3.70
CA VAL A 55 12.54 16.01 3.16
C VAL A 55 12.65 14.52 2.81
N VAL A 56 13.32 14.25 1.69
CA VAL A 56 13.71 12.91 1.23
C VAL A 56 15.22 12.88 1.08
N ARG A 57 15.89 11.97 1.79
CA ARG A 57 17.34 11.79 1.77
C ARG A 57 17.70 10.52 1.04
N LEU A 58 18.61 10.64 0.08
CA LEU A 58 19.27 9.51 -0.56
C LEU A 58 20.74 9.51 -0.11
N ILE A 59 21.19 8.44 0.56
CA ILE A 59 22.58 8.21 0.93
C ILE A 59 23.13 7.08 0.07
N VAL A 60 24.27 7.31 -0.59
CA VAL A 60 25.04 6.26 -1.23
C VAL A 60 25.79 5.49 -0.15
N VAL A 61 25.39 4.25 0.13
CA VAL A 61 26.09 3.37 1.08
C VAL A 61 27.26 2.69 0.39
N ASN A 62 27.02 2.15 -0.80
CA ASN A 62 28.06 1.67 -1.71
C ASN A 62 27.54 1.68 -3.16
N ASP A 63 28.35 1.19 -4.10
CA ASP A 63 28.01 1.15 -5.54
C ASP A 63 26.70 0.43 -5.89
N LYS A 64 26.13 -0.39 -5.00
CA LYS A 64 24.88 -1.14 -5.23
C LYS A 64 23.78 -0.84 -4.22
N VAL A 65 24.02 0.02 -3.22
CA VAL A 65 23.10 0.25 -2.12
C VAL A 65 22.88 1.74 -1.91
N ILE A 66 21.64 2.18 -2.12
CA ILE A 66 21.16 3.51 -1.77
C ILE A 66 20.20 3.39 -0.59
N ARG A 67 20.44 4.16 0.46
CA ARG A 67 19.51 4.30 1.58
C ARG A 67 18.60 5.50 1.33
N VAL A 68 17.29 5.24 1.29
CA VAL A 68 16.26 6.28 1.22
C VAL A 68 15.71 6.55 2.62
N THR A 69 15.45 7.82 2.95
CA THR A 69 14.75 8.19 4.19
C THR A 69 13.85 9.39 3.92
N ALA A 70 12.55 9.23 4.11
CA ALA A 70 11.59 10.34 4.07
C ALA A 70 11.20 10.75 5.50
N SER A 71 11.00 12.04 5.74
CA SER A 71 10.63 12.58 7.05
C SER A 71 9.52 13.61 6.92
N PRO A 72 8.53 13.65 7.84
CA PRO A 72 7.52 14.72 7.90
C PRO A 72 8.06 16.03 8.51
N LYS A 73 9.33 16.04 8.92
CA LYS A 73 10.06 17.22 9.39
C LYS A 73 11.09 17.62 8.34
N GLU A 74 11.51 18.88 8.35
CA GLU A 74 12.54 19.39 7.41
C GLU A 74 13.93 18.79 7.70
N GLU A 75 14.09 18.14 8.85
CA GLU A 75 15.31 17.46 9.26
C GLU A 75 15.08 15.97 9.47
N ILE A 76 16.15 15.20 9.31
CA ILE A 76 16.18 13.76 9.60
C ILE A 76 17.11 13.52 10.78
N ALA A 77 16.51 13.33 11.96
CA ALA A 77 17.24 12.99 13.17
C ALA A 77 17.98 11.66 13.02
N ALA A 78 19.16 11.57 13.63
CA ALA A 78 19.83 10.29 13.82
C ALA A 78 18.96 9.40 14.72
N LYS A 79 18.88 8.11 14.38
CA LYS A 79 18.23 7.09 15.19
C LYS A 79 19.21 5.95 15.43
N GLU A 80 18.98 5.23 16.52
CA GLU A 80 19.68 3.99 16.79
C GLU A 80 19.34 2.95 15.73
N GLU A 81 20.37 2.28 15.21
CA GLU A 81 20.27 1.22 14.22
C GLU A 81 20.51 -0.13 14.90
N LEU A 82 19.56 -1.04 14.81
CA LEU A 82 19.69 -2.39 15.36
C LEU A 82 20.19 -3.40 14.33
N VAL A 83 19.94 -3.13 13.04
CA VAL A 83 20.23 -4.06 11.93
C VAL A 83 21.33 -3.52 11.01
N VAL A 84 21.26 -2.24 10.65
CA VAL A 84 22.20 -1.64 9.68
C VAL A 84 23.46 -1.18 10.40
N THR A 85 24.54 -1.95 10.30
CA THR A 85 25.82 -1.65 10.96
C THR A 85 26.79 -0.84 10.10
N ASN A 86 26.65 -0.87 8.77
CA ASN A 86 27.44 -0.07 7.85
C ASN A 86 26.58 0.96 7.12
N THR A 87 26.75 2.22 7.51
CA THR A 87 26.05 3.37 6.93
C THR A 87 26.98 4.33 6.22
N GLN A 88 28.29 4.05 6.18
CA GLN A 88 29.28 4.94 5.60
C GLN A 88 29.33 4.76 4.09
N GLY A 89 29.23 5.88 3.36
CA GLY A 89 29.35 5.88 1.92
C GLY A 89 30.74 5.50 1.45
N ALA A 90 30.86 4.34 0.83
CA ALA A 90 32.06 3.88 0.18
C ALA A 90 31.85 3.89 -1.34
N GLY A 91 32.51 4.82 -2.04
CA GLY A 91 32.51 4.84 -3.50
C GLY A 91 32.55 6.24 -4.10
N SER A 92 32.95 6.31 -5.37
CA SER A 92 32.82 7.52 -6.18
C SER A 92 31.42 7.57 -6.77
N TRP A 93 30.74 8.70 -6.59
CA TRP A 93 29.41 8.93 -7.13
C TRP A 93 29.30 10.36 -7.63
N GLU A 94 28.41 10.56 -8.58
CA GLU A 94 28.18 11.84 -9.26
C GLU A 94 26.71 12.25 -9.16
N ILE A 95 26.46 13.55 -9.35
CA ILE A 95 25.11 14.11 -9.42
C ILE A 95 24.90 14.68 -10.83
N LEU A 96 23.72 14.44 -11.38
CA LEU A 96 23.21 15.13 -12.55
C LEU A 96 21.89 15.81 -12.19
N GLU A 97 21.89 17.13 -12.29
CA GLU A 97 20.71 17.96 -12.07
C GLU A 97 19.89 18.02 -13.37
N LYS A 98 18.59 17.77 -13.26
CA LYS A 98 17.63 17.92 -14.35
C LYS A 98 16.50 18.83 -13.90
N THR A 99 15.63 19.18 -14.86
CA THR A 99 14.46 19.97 -14.55
C THR A 99 13.63 19.25 -13.50
N ASP A 100 13.15 18.03 -13.71
CA ASP A 100 12.14 17.50 -12.76
C ASP A 100 12.70 16.61 -11.66
N PHE A 101 13.98 16.25 -11.72
CA PHE A 101 14.60 15.34 -10.78
C PHE A 101 16.09 15.61 -10.57
N ILE A 102 16.63 15.06 -9.49
CA ILE A 102 18.06 14.93 -9.25
C ILE A 102 18.45 13.47 -9.41
N GLN A 103 19.53 13.21 -10.16
CA GLN A 103 20.08 11.88 -10.35
C GLN A 103 21.39 11.74 -9.56
N LEU A 104 21.54 10.64 -8.81
CA LEU A 104 22.81 10.16 -8.27
C LEU A 104 23.24 8.93 -9.08
N SER A 105 24.48 8.90 -9.53
CA SER A 105 25.05 7.74 -10.23
C SER A 105 26.25 7.19 -9.46
N THR A 106 26.31 5.86 -9.35
CA THR A 106 27.47 5.09 -8.87
C THR A 106 28.03 4.24 -10.02
N SER A 107 28.99 3.37 -9.75
CA SER A 107 29.52 2.45 -10.78
C SER A 107 28.53 1.36 -11.22
N GLN A 108 27.50 1.04 -10.42
CA GLN A 108 26.54 -0.05 -10.72
C GLN A 108 25.06 0.38 -10.71
N LEU A 109 24.73 1.52 -10.12
CA LEU A 109 23.36 1.92 -9.81
C LEU A 109 23.14 3.41 -10.07
N ILE A 110 22.00 3.73 -10.66
CA ILE A 110 21.51 5.10 -10.84
C ILE A 110 20.23 5.26 -10.00
N ALA A 111 20.18 6.29 -9.17
CA ALA A 111 18.98 6.67 -8.42
C ALA A 111 18.52 8.06 -8.85
N ARG A 112 17.23 8.23 -9.11
CA ARG A 112 16.61 9.53 -9.39
C ARG A 112 15.59 9.84 -8.33
N VAL A 113 15.46 11.10 -7.96
CA VAL A 113 14.44 11.58 -7.03
C VAL A 113 13.76 12.81 -7.61
N SER A 114 12.42 12.75 -7.68
CA SER A 114 11.57 13.84 -8.16
C SER A 114 11.69 15.07 -7.26
N LEU A 115 11.94 16.24 -7.85
CA LEU A 115 11.89 17.51 -7.12
C LEU A 115 10.46 17.91 -6.76
N ASN A 116 9.45 17.35 -7.39
CA ASN A 116 8.06 17.70 -7.12
C ASN A 116 7.49 16.82 -6.00
N THR A 117 7.66 15.50 -6.09
CA THR A 117 6.99 14.52 -5.22
C THR A 117 7.95 13.88 -4.20
N GLY A 118 9.26 13.97 -4.44
CA GLY A 118 10.25 13.25 -3.64
C GLY A 118 10.22 11.73 -3.90
N ALA A 119 9.49 11.26 -4.93
CA ALA A 119 9.47 9.86 -5.33
C ALA A 119 10.83 9.45 -5.92
N ALA A 120 11.35 8.31 -5.45
CA ALA A 120 12.61 7.74 -5.91
C ALA A 120 12.41 6.66 -6.99
N SER A 121 13.29 6.63 -7.99
CA SER A 121 13.38 5.54 -8.97
C SER A 121 14.83 5.09 -9.14
N PHE A 122 15.00 3.80 -9.41
CA PHE A 122 16.28 3.11 -9.44
C PHE A 122 16.44 2.40 -10.77
N TYR A 123 17.66 2.48 -11.31
CA TYR A 123 18.02 1.93 -12.60
C TYR A 123 19.36 1.23 -12.48
N ASP A 124 19.54 0.15 -13.24
CA ASP A 124 20.84 -0.49 -13.39
C ASP A 124 21.85 0.47 -14.09
N LYS A 125 23.12 0.07 -14.12
CA LYS A 125 24.20 0.82 -14.80
C LYS A 125 23.96 1.08 -16.30
N ASN A 126 23.05 0.34 -16.93
CA ASN A 126 22.71 0.49 -18.34
C ASN A 126 21.52 1.46 -18.53
N GLY A 127 20.93 1.97 -17.44
CA GLY A 127 19.76 2.84 -17.46
C GLY A 127 18.42 2.11 -17.55
N THR A 128 18.39 0.79 -17.33
CA THR A 128 17.14 0.01 -17.26
C THR A 128 16.52 0.18 -15.88
N GLN A 129 15.26 0.63 -15.81
CA GLN A 129 14.55 0.80 -14.54
C GLN A 129 14.35 -0.55 -13.86
N ILE A 130 14.76 -0.66 -12.59
CA ILE A 130 14.60 -1.86 -11.77
C ILE A 130 13.53 -1.69 -10.69
N LEU A 131 13.33 -0.48 -10.18
CA LEU A 131 12.34 -0.17 -9.15
C LEU A 131 11.93 1.29 -9.25
N ALA A 132 10.66 1.61 -9.05
CA ALA A 132 10.20 2.98 -8.89
C ALA A 132 9.16 3.06 -7.77
N GLU A 133 9.29 4.05 -6.90
CA GLU A 133 8.18 4.49 -6.07
C GLU A 133 7.08 5.03 -6.99
N ARG A 134 5.82 4.86 -6.60
CA ARG A 134 4.71 5.52 -7.29
C ARG A 134 4.90 7.04 -7.19
N ASN A 135 4.80 7.73 -8.32
CA ASN A 135 5.12 9.15 -8.36
C ASN A 135 4.11 10.01 -7.57
N ASP A 136 2.83 9.65 -7.62
CA ASP A 136 1.74 10.38 -6.97
C ASP A 136 0.97 9.44 -6.03
N GLY A 137 0.81 9.81 -4.75
CA GLY A 137 0.16 8.94 -3.76
C GLY A 137 0.98 7.69 -3.44
N GLY A 138 2.29 7.72 -3.66
CA GLY A 138 3.19 6.60 -3.41
C GLY A 138 3.64 6.51 -1.96
N ARG A 139 3.34 7.51 -1.14
CA ARG A 139 3.78 7.58 0.25
C ARG A 139 2.61 8.01 1.14
N SER A 140 2.62 7.57 2.38
CA SER A 140 1.76 8.12 3.43
C SER A 140 2.53 8.19 4.73
N ILE A 141 2.59 9.37 5.33
CA ILE A 141 3.15 9.59 6.66
C ILE A 141 2.06 10.22 7.52
N ARG A 142 1.49 9.45 8.45
CA ARG A 142 0.42 9.91 9.34
C ARG A 142 0.92 9.94 10.78
N GLU A 143 0.76 11.07 11.45
CA GLU A 143 1.05 11.15 12.88
C GLU A 143 0.06 10.30 13.67
N VAL A 144 0.57 9.52 14.62
CA VAL A 144 -0.21 8.66 15.51
C VAL A 144 0.34 8.76 16.92
N VAL A 145 -0.47 8.46 17.93
CA VAL A 145 -0.03 8.36 19.32
C VAL A 145 -0.24 6.94 19.79
N LEU A 146 0.82 6.27 20.22
CA LEU A 146 0.78 4.93 20.79
C LEU A 146 1.27 5.00 22.22
N GLU A 147 0.42 4.63 23.18
CA GLU A 147 0.75 4.64 24.62
C GLU A 147 1.32 6.00 25.09
N GLY A 148 0.79 7.10 24.56
CA GLY A 148 1.24 8.46 24.88
C GLY A 148 2.50 8.93 24.14
N THR A 149 3.11 8.08 23.31
CA THR A 149 4.29 8.43 22.50
C THR A 149 3.87 8.87 21.09
N PRO A 150 4.22 10.10 20.65
CA PRO A 150 4.00 10.53 19.27
C PRO A 150 4.90 9.75 18.30
N LEU A 151 4.29 9.11 17.31
CA LEU A 151 4.93 8.30 16.29
C LEU A 151 4.33 8.63 14.91
N CYS A 152 4.80 7.91 13.88
CA CYS A 152 4.21 7.96 12.56
C CYS A 152 3.82 6.55 12.09
N GLN A 153 2.63 6.42 11.51
CA GLN A 153 2.28 5.29 10.67
C GLN A 153 2.74 5.58 9.24
N LEU A 154 3.39 4.60 8.63
CA LEU A 154 4.06 4.75 7.33
C LEU A 154 3.46 3.78 6.32
N GLU A 155 3.25 4.25 5.10
CA GLU A 155 3.00 3.43 3.92
C GLU A 155 3.92 3.89 2.79
N GLN A 156 4.50 2.94 2.05
CA GLN A 156 5.29 3.20 0.86
C GLN A 156 4.88 2.22 -0.23
N THR A 157 4.48 2.76 -1.37
CA THR A 157 4.05 2.01 -2.55
C THR A 157 5.09 2.14 -3.66
N PHE A 158 5.38 1.01 -4.29
CA PHE A 158 6.24 0.91 -5.47
C PHE A 158 5.41 0.42 -6.65
N GLU A 159 5.78 0.84 -7.85
CA GLU A 159 5.17 0.34 -9.07
C GLU A 159 5.59 -1.12 -9.31
N THR A 160 4.61 -1.99 -9.54
CA THR A 160 4.88 -3.39 -9.86
C THR A 160 5.27 -3.50 -11.34
N THR A 161 6.22 -4.38 -11.63
CA THR A 161 6.62 -4.68 -13.00
C THR A 161 6.04 -6.02 -13.41
N PRO A 162 5.37 -6.12 -14.57
CA PRO A 162 4.89 -7.41 -15.08
C PRO A 162 5.99 -8.47 -15.14
N GLY A 163 5.68 -9.67 -14.66
CA GLY A 163 6.60 -10.80 -14.59
C GLY A 163 7.75 -10.63 -13.57
N ASP A 164 7.61 -9.71 -12.62
CA ASP A 164 8.41 -9.71 -11.40
C ASP A 164 7.86 -10.73 -10.39
N PHE A 165 8.72 -11.23 -9.52
CA PHE A 165 8.40 -12.20 -8.48
C PHE A 165 9.11 -11.76 -7.21
N TYR A 166 8.41 -11.88 -6.07
CA TYR A 166 8.87 -11.38 -4.78
C TYR A 166 9.10 -12.51 -3.78
N PHE A 167 10.26 -12.49 -3.15
CA PHE A 167 10.74 -13.52 -2.21
C PHE A 167 11.34 -12.89 -0.96
N GLY A 168 11.67 -13.71 0.03
CA GLY A 168 12.29 -13.29 1.28
C GLY A 168 11.24 -13.16 2.37
N LEU A 169 11.13 -11.98 2.98
CA LEU A 169 10.16 -11.64 4.04
C LEU A 169 10.23 -12.47 5.33
N GLY A 170 10.96 -13.58 5.34
CA GLY A 170 11.26 -14.40 6.52
C GLY A 170 10.78 -15.83 6.37
N GLN A 171 10.20 -16.38 7.44
CA GLN A 171 9.66 -17.74 7.50
C GLN A 171 8.17 -17.66 7.85
N HIS A 172 7.31 -18.12 6.93
CA HIS A 172 5.85 -18.05 7.04
C HIS A 172 5.21 -19.41 6.78
N GLN A 173 4.04 -19.67 7.36
CA GLN A 173 3.33 -20.97 7.28
C GLN A 173 2.25 -21.04 6.18
N ASP A 174 2.11 -19.99 5.37
CA ASP A 174 1.05 -19.91 4.34
C ASP A 174 1.35 -20.74 3.06
N ASP A 175 2.47 -21.48 3.01
CA ASP A 175 2.97 -22.21 1.81
C ASP A 175 3.14 -21.33 0.55
N GLU A 176 3.22 -20.01 0.76
CA GLU A 176 3.41 -19.03 -0.30
C GLU A 176 4.89 -18.87 -0.64
N TRP A 177 5.23 -19.07 -1.92
CA TRP A 177 6.61 -18.95 -2.40
C TRP A 177 6.88 -17.65 -3.15
N ASN A 178 5.89 -17.13 -3.89
CA ASN A 178 5.95 -15.85 -4.58
C ASN A 178 4.94 -14.87 -3.98
N TYR A 179 5.42 -13.81 -3.38
CA TYR A 179 4.59 -12.81 -2.70
C TYR A 179 3.98 -11.75 -3.62
N MET A 180 4.16 -11.84 -4.95
CA MET A 180 3.46 -10.95 -5.89
C MET A 180 1.94 -11.12 -5.73
N GLY A 181 1.25 -10.03 -5.39
CA GLY A 181 -0.20 -10.02 -5.16
C GLY A 181 -0.64 -10.62 -3.81
N LYS A 182 0.29 -11.04 -2.96
CA LYS A 182 0.01 -11.64 -1.64
C LYS A 182 0.18 -10.61 -0.53
N GLN A 183 -0.58 -10.79 0.55
CA GLN A 183 -0.38 -10.03 1.79
C GLN A 183 0.47 -10.85 2.76
N VAL A 184 1.54 -10.24 3.27
CA VAL A 184 2.39 -10.82 4.31
C VAL A 184 2.44 -9.88 5.51
N VAL A 185 2.29 -10.43 6.70
CA VAL A 185 2.41 -9.70 7.94
C VAL A 185 3.73 -10.06 8.61
N LEU A 186 4.57 -9.06 8.81
CA LEU A 186 5.85 -9.21 9.50
C LEU A 186 5.63 -8.97 11.00
N PHE A 187 5.46 -10.07 11.72
CA PHE A 187 5.43 -10.13 13.17
C PHE A 187 6.18 -11.38 13.63
N GLN A 188 6.41 -11.49 14.94
CA GLN A 188 7.10 -12.64 15.53
C GLN A 188 6.07 -13.48 16.28
N ASN A 189 5.99 -14.76 15.96
CA ASN A 189 5.17 -15.72 16.68
C ASN A 189 5.80 -17.12 16.57
N ASN A 190 5.33 -18.08 17.37
CA ASN A 190 5.80 -19.45 17.21
C ASN A 190 5.54 -19.91 15.75
N THR A 191 6.57 -20.45 15.10
CA THR A 191 6.62 -20.86 13.67
C THR A 191 6.65 -19.75 12.62
N GLU A 192 6.43 -18.49 13.02
CA GLU A 192 6.39 -17.30 12.17
C GLU A 192 7.54 -16.34 12.49
N VAL A 193 8.39 -16.03 11.50
CA VAL A 193 9.53 -15.13 11.66
C VAL A 193 9.50 -14.08 10.57
N GLY A 194 9.05 -12.86 10.89
CA GLY A 194 9.10 -11.73 9.95
C GLY A 194 10.51 -11.13 9.84
N ILE A 195 11.06 -11.08 8.63
CA ILE A 195 12.32 -10.41 8.28
C ILE A 195 12.02 -9.40 7.16
N PRO A 196 12.15 -8.09 7.38
CA PRO A 196 11.71 -7.07 6.42
C PRO A 196 12.70 -6.87 5.25
N PHE A 197 13.06 -7.96 4.58
CA PHE A 197 13.93 -7.99 3.42
C PHE A 197 13.25 -8.71 2.25
N LEU A 198 12.89 -7.93 1.24
CA LEU A 198 12.28 -8.42 0.01
C LEU A 198 13.33 -8.53 -1.09
N VAL A 199 13.27 -9.60 -1.88
CA VAL A 199 14.12 -9.82 -3.06
C VAL A 199 13.24 -9.98 -4.29
N SER A 200 13.63 -9.32 -5.37
CA SER A 200 12.96 -9.35 -6.66
C SER A 200 13.78 -10.10 -7.71
N THR A 201 13.09 -10.74 -8.66
CA THR A 201 13.75 -11.34 -9.85
C THR A 201 14.29 -10.32 -10.83
N LYS A 202 13.96 -9.04 -10.67
CA LYS A 202 14.52 -7.91 -11.44
C LYS A 202 15.86 -7.41 -10.87
N ASN A 203 16.56 -8.24 -10.10
CA ASN A 203 17.90 -7.98 -9.57
C ASN A 203 17.99 -6.80 -8.58
N TYR A 204 16.97 -6.61 -7.75
CA TYR A 204 17.03 -5.69 -6.60
C TYR A 204 16.46 -6.33 -5.34
N GLY A 205 16.74 -5.71 -4.20
CA GLY A 205 16.09 -6.04 -2.93
C GLY A 205 15.81 -4.78 -2.13
N ILE A 206 14.83 -4.87 -1.22
CA ILE A 206 14.42 -3.79 -0.34
C ILE A 206 14.57 -4.27 1.10
N LEU A 207 15.44 -3.60 1.86
CA LEU A 207 15.43 -3.68 3.32
C LEU A 207 14.50 -2.60 3.86
N TRP A 208 13.35 -2.99 4.38
CA TRP A 208 12.46 -2.09 5.10
C TRP A 208 12.91 -2.01 6.56
N ASN A 209 13.78 -1.04 6.87
CA ASN A 209 14.39 -0.90 8.19
C ASN A 209 13.39 -0.31 9.21
N ASN A 210 12.46 -1.15 9.67
CA ASN A 210 11.42 -0.83 10.63
C ASN A 210 11.20 -2.03 11.56
N TYR A 211 11.10 -1.78 12.87
CA TYR A 211 10.96 -2.83 13.89
C TYR A 211 9.52 -3.01 14.39
N SER A 212 8.59 -2.19 13.92
CA SER A 212 7.18 -2.31 14.24
C SER A 212 6.50 -3.34 13.36
N TYR A 213 5.31 -3.78 13.78
CA TYR A 213 4.41 -4.58 12.96
C TYR A 213 4.27 -3.97 11.55
N THR A 214 4.62 -4.76 10.54
CA THR A 214 4.67 -4.29 9.13
C THR A 214 3.82 -5.20 8.25
N LYS A 215 3.04 -4.61 7.34
CA LYS A 215 2.35 -5.33 6.28
C LYS A 215 3.06 -5.11 4.95
N VAL A 216 3.19 -6.17 4.15
CA VAL A 216 3.74 -6.15 2.79
C VAL A 216 2.67 -6.66 1.82
N GLY A 217 2.57 -6.04 0.64
CA GLY A 217 1.53 -6.34 -0.35
C GLY A 217 0.32 -5.44 -0.18
N ASP A 218 -0.89 -6.01 -0.28
CA ASP A 218 -2.11 -5.28 0.03
C ASP A 218 -2.14 -4.91 1.52
N THR A 219 -2.18 -3.63 1.87
CA THR A 219 -2.16 -3.17 3.27
C THR A 219 -3.55 -3.13 3.90
N ARG A 220 -4.62 -3.30 3.09
CA ARG A 220 -6.00 -3.38 3.57
C ARG A 220 -6.16 -4.54 4.54
N SER A 221 -6.99 -4.37 5.55
CA SER A 221 -7.34 -5.47 6.44
C SER A 221 -8.32 -6.40 5.73
N TYR A 222 -8.14 -7.71 5.91
CA TYR A 222 -9.19 -8.68 5.60
C TYR A 222 -10.50 -8.24 6.26
N GLN A 223 -11.59 -8.44 5.54
CA GLN A 223 -12.93 -8.16 6.01
C GLN A 223 -13.54 -9.45 6.57
N PRO A 224 -14.42 -9.35 7.58
CA PRO A 224 -15.15 -10.52 8.07
C PRO A 224 -15.93 -11.19 6.93
N LEU A 225 -16.21 -12.48 7.05
CA LEU A 225 -16.94 -13.22 6.01
C LEU A 225 -18.32 -12.59 5.72
N SER A 226 -18.93 -11.98 6.74
CA SER A 226 -20.17 -11.21 6.67
C SER A 226 -20.13 -9.96 5.77
N SER A 227 -18.97 -9.59 5.24
CA SER A 227 -18.85 -8.57 4.18
C SER A 227 -19.34 -9.07 2.81
N LEU A 228 -19.44 -10.38 2.65
CA LEU A 228 -20.08 -11.03 1.51
C LEU A 228 -21.58 -11.25 1.80
N ILE A 229 -22.32 -11.58 0.75
CA ILE A 229 -23.70 -12.03 0.88
C ILE A 229 -23.67 -13.52 1.20
N LEU A 230 -24.21 -13.89 2.37
CA LEU A 230 -24.21 -15.26 2.87
C LEU A 230 -25.59 -15.89 2.71
N PHE A 231 -25.62 -17.20 2.49
CA PHE A 231 -26.82 -18.03 2.52
C PHE A 231 -26.58 -19.25 3.40
N ASP A 232 -27.59 -19.65 4.15
CA ASP A 232 -27.50 -20.78 5.07
C ASP A 232 -27.67 -22.12 4.33
N LYS A 233 -27.67 -23.25 5.06
CA LYS A 233 -27.83 -24.58 4.44
C LYS A 233 -29.19 -24.81 3.75
N HIS A 234 -30.18 -23.96 4.04
CA HIS A 234 -31.51 -23.96 3.42
C HIS A 234 -31.64 -22.92 2.30
N ASN A 235 -30.55 -22.22 1.98
CA ASN A 235 -30.48 -21.16 0.98
C ASN A 235 -31.25 -19.89 1.39
N ASP A 236 -31.48 -19.68 2.69
CA ASP A 236 -32.00 -18.43 3.23
C ASP A 236 -30.85 -17.43 3.39
N GLN A 237 -31.05 -16.20 2.89
CA GLN A 237 -30.02 -15.17 2.88
C GLN A 237 -29.81 -14.57 4.28
N GLY A 238 -28.55 -14.50 4.74
CA GLY A 238 -28.14 -13.73 5.90
C GLY A 238 -26.88 -14.24 6.60
N TRP A 239 -26.74 -15.55 6.77
CA TRP A 239 -25.69 -16.20 7.55
C TRP A 239 -25.36 -17.57 6.98
N LEU A 240 -24.27 -18.19 7.44
CA LEU A 240 -24.05 -19.63 7.31
C LEU A 240 -24.74 -20.36 8.46
N THR A 241 -25.04 -21.65 8.28
CA THR A 241 -25.44 -22.52 9.38
C THR A 241 -24.20 -23.10 10.05
N ALA A 242 -24.03 -22.89 11.35
CA ALA A 242 -23.03 -23.59 12.17
C ALA A 242 -23.71 -24.73 12.95
N THR A 243 -23.39 -25.97 12.61
CA THR A 243 -23.89 -27.17 13.28
C THR A 243 -22.82 -27.80 14.16
N TYR A 244 -23.14 -28.03 15.42
CA TYR A 244 -22.24 -28.51 16.46
C TYR A 244 -22.54 -29.96 16.82
N TYR A 245 -21.49 -30.75 16.98
CA TYR A 245 -21.53 -32.15 17.39
C TYR A 245 -20.57 -32.38 18.55
N ASN A 246 -20.98 -33.12 19.59
CA ASN A 246 -20.10 -33.45 20.73
C ASN A 246 -19.23 -34.70 20.49
N ASP A 247 -19.49 -35.46 19.43
CA ASP A 247 -18.67 -36.57 18.98
C ASP A 247 -18.49 -36.51 17.45
N ARG A 248 -17.26 -36.23 17.01
CA ARG A 248 -16.90 -36.20 15.58
C ARG A 248 -17.11 -37.53 14.84
N ASN A 249 -17.21 -38.65 15.58
CA ASN A 249 -17.44 -39.97 14.99
C ASN A 249 -18.93 -40.31 14.90
N ASP A 250 -19.81 -39.49 15.50
CA ASP A 250 -21.26 -39.63 15.39
C ASP A 250 -21.89 -38.36 14.80
N PRO A 251 -21.82 -38.18 13.47
CA PRO A 251 -22.39 -37.02 12.81
C PRO A 251 -23.93 -37.03 12.78
N ASN A 252 -24.61 -38.01 13.37
CA ASN A 252 -26.07 -38.05 13.42
C ASN A 252 -26.64 -37.38 14.67
N THR A 253 -25.81 -37.18 15.70
CA THR A 253 -26.23 -36.58 16.97
C THR A 253 -25.84 -35.11 17.02
N ILE A 254 -26.70 -34.26 16.47
CA ILE A 254 -26.56 -32.80 16.53
C ILE A 254 -26.75 -32.34 17.96
N LEU A 255 -25.78 -31.58 18.48
CA LEU A 255 -25.89 -30.89 19.76
C LEU A 255 -26.73 -29.61 19.63
N TYR A 256 -26.36 -28.78 18.66
CA TYR A 256 -26.85 -27.42 18.55
C TYR A 256 -26.62 -26.87 17.13
N GLU A 257 -27.50 -25.98 16.68
CA GLU A 257 -27.32 -25.21 15.44
C GLU A 257 -27.52 -23.73 15.70
N LYS A 258 -26.74 -22.88 15.04
CA LYS A 258 -26.95 -21.42 15.04
C LYS A 258 -26.65 -20.79 13.69
N ALA A 259 -27.19 -19.60 13.51
CA ALA A 259 -26.70 -18.65 12.52
C ALA A 259 -25.26 -18.22 12.86
N GLU A 260 -24.36 -18.26 11.88
CA GLU A 260 -22.99 -17.79 12.00
C GLU A 260 -22.62 -16.96 10.77
N SER A 261 -22.25 -15.70 10.99
CA SER A 261 -21.90 -14.78 9.91
C SER A 261 -20.40 -14.58 9.77
N ASP A 262 -19.61 -14.96 10.79
CA ASP A 262 -18.17 -14.74 10.80
C ASP A 262 -17.47 -15.84 11.61
N PRO A 263 -17.07 -16.96 10.96
CA PRO A 263 -16.42 -18.08 11.64
C PRO A 263 -14.95 -17.77 11.99
N ASP A 264 -14.73 -16.70 12.77
CA ASP A 264 -13.41 -16.20 13.17
C ASP A 264 -13.18 -16.41 14.68
N TYR A 265 -12.26 -17.31 15.06
CA TYR A 265 -11.96 -17.67 16.45
C TYR A 265 -10.44 -17.65 16.74
N PRO A 266 -9.71 -16.55 16.44
CA PRO A 266 -8.26 -16.56 16.41
C PRO A 266 -7.60 -16.52 17.80
N TYR A 267 -8.33 -16.13 18.85
CA TYR A 267 -7.77 -15.94 20.19
C TYR A 267 -8.27 -16.97 21.20
N LEU A 268 -7.43 -17.24 22.21
CA LEU A 268 -7.69 -18.23 23.26
C LEU A 268 -9.04 -18.06 23.97
N ASN A 269 -9.50 -16.82 24.13
CA ASN A 269 -10.77 -16.54 24.82
C ASN A 269 -11.99 -16.64 23.90
N ASP A 270 -11.82 -16.68 22.59
CA ASP A 270 -12.95 -16.75 21.65
C ASP A 270 -13.71 -18.06 21.80
N THR A 271 -13.02 -19.15 22.12
CA THR A 271 -13.66 -20.44 22.37
C THR A 271 -14.59 -20.40 23.58
N LYS A 272 -14.30 -19.57 24.60
CA LYS A 272 -15.15 -19.43 25.79
C LYS A 272 -16.35 -18.51 25.55
N THR A 273 -16.20 -17.50 24.69
CA THR A 273 -17.22 -16.47 24.49
C THR A 273 -18.15 -16.79 23.32
N LYS A 274 -17.67 -17.50 22.30
CA LYS A 274 -18.38 -17.72 21.04
C LYS A 274 -18.92 -19.16 20.86
N LEU A 275 -18.37 -20.16 21.56
CA LEU A 275 -18.85 -21.54 21.48
C LEU A 275 -19.97 -21.80 22.51
N PRO A 276 -20.91 -22.72 22.23
CA PRO A 276 -21.91 -23.15 23.20
C PRO A 276 -21.27 -23.71 24.49
N ALA A 277 -21.85 -23.43 25.65
CA ALA A 277 -21.29 -23.84 26.95
C ALA A 277 -21.16 -25.38 27.09
N ASP A 278 -22.09 -26.13 26.49
CA ASP A 278 -22.12 -27.60 26.53
C ASP A 278 -21.29 -28.26 25.40
N PHE A 279 -20.57 -27.46 24.60
CA PHE A 279 -19.76 -27.98 23.50
C PHE A 279 -18.45 -28.59 24.00
N ASN A 280 -18.26 -29.87 23.72
CA ASN A 280 -17.04 -30.61 24.01
C ASN A 280 -15.99 -30.34 22.93
N ILE A 281 -15.10 -29.38 23.17
CA ILE A 281 -14.03 -29.00 22.22
C ILE A 281 -13.10 -30.19 21.87
N GLN A 282 -12.83 -31.09 22.84
CA GLN A 282 -11.85 -32.16 22.64
C GLN A 282 -12.30 -33.18 21.59
N ASN A 283 -13.57 -33.60 21.65
CA ASN A 283 -14.12 -34.62 20.77
C ASN A 283 -15.06 -34.06 19.70
N GLY A 284 -15.50 -32.83 19.88
CA GLY A 284 -16.51 -32.21 19.05
C GLY A 284 -16.04 -31.87 17.65
N MET A 285 -17.03 -31.52 16.84
CA MET A 285 -16.91 -31.09 15.45
C MET A 285 -17.88 -29.94 15.24
N ILE A 286 -17.46 -28.94 14.47
CA ILE A 286 -18.31 -27.85 14.01
C ILE A 286 -18.30 -27.90 12.48
N ILE A 287 -19.47 -27.85 11.89
CA ILE A 287 -19.65 -27.75 10.44
C ILE A 287 -20.27 -26.39 10.14
N TRP A 288 -19.61 -25.59 9.30
CA TRP A 288 -20.16 -24.36 8.75
C TRP A 288 -20.61 -24.62 7.32
N GLU A 289 -21.91 -24.50 7.07
CA GLU A 289 -22.56 -24.86 5.81
C GLU A 289 -23.39 -23.71 5.24
N GLY A 290 -23.35 -23.58 3.91
CA GLY A 290 -24.08 -22.55 3.19
C GLY A 290 -23.43 -22.22 1.85
N SER A 291 -23.74 -21.04 1.33
CA SER A 291 -23.06 -20.48 0.16
C SER A 291 -22.77 -18.99 0.35
N ILE A 292 -21.82 -18.48 -0.43
CA ILE A 292 -21.40 -17.09 -0.38
C ILE A 292 -21.44 -16.50 -1.79
N THR A 293 -21.76 -15.21 -1.90
CA THR A 293 -21.64 -14.44 -3.14
C THR A 293 -21.16 -13.03 -2.85
N SER A 294 -20.57 -12.37 -3.84
CA SER A 294 -20.11 -10.99 -3.73
C SER A 294 -20.99 -10.05 -4.54
N SER A 295 -21.17 -8.82 -4.04
CA SER A 295 -21.78 -7.74 -4.81
C SER A 295 -20.81 -7.13 -5.84
N ALA A 296 -19.52 -7.51 -5.79
CA ALA A 296 -18.48 -7.03 -6.67
C ALA A 296 -17.85 -8.17 -7.48
N GLU A 297 -17.67 -7.93 -8.78
CA GLU A 297 -16.89 -8.80 -9.65
C GLU A 297 -15.38 -8.65 -9.37
N GLY A 298 -14.63 -9.74 -9.55
CA GLY A 298 -13.17 -9.73 -9.44
C GLY A 298 -12.63 -10.94 -8.66
N GLU A 299 -11.32 -10.93 -8.47
CA GLU A 299 -10.63 -11.90 -7.62
C GLU A 299 -10.86 -11.56 -6.14
N HIS A 300 -11.40 -12.51 -5.39
CA HIS A 300 -11.60 -12.41 -3.95
C HIS A 300 -10.59 -13.32 -3.25
N THR A 301 -9.71 -12.75 -2.44
CA THR A 301 -8.75 -13.51 -1.63
C THR A 301 -9.32 -13.75 -0.24
N LEU A 302 -9.52 -15.01 0.11
CA LEU A 302 -9.93 -15.47 1.45
C LEU A 302 -8.69 -15.99 2.20
N ARG A 303 -8.68 -15.82 3.51
CA ARG A 303 -7.63 -16.31 4.41
C ARG A 303 -8.26 -16.86 5.67
#